data_AF-A0A3M1YFF9-F1
#
_entry.id   AF-A0A3M1YFF9-F1
#
_cell.length_a   1.000
_cell.length_b   1.000
_cell.length_c   1.000
_cell.angle_alpha   90.00
_cell.angle_beta   90.00
_cell.angle_gamma   90.00
#
_symmetry.space_group_name_H-M   'P 1'
#
loop_
_entity.id
_entity.type
_entity.pdbx_description
1 polymer ?
#
loop_
_entity_poly.entity_id
_entity_poly.type
_entity_poly.pdbx_seq_one_letter_code
_entity_poly.pdbx_strand_id
1 'polypeptide(L)'
;MKLLVYLAAIVLAGIIYFKYFKKEPLNERGFGSTYTEVPEEVQIKYIPADFEADLDEEMALAVLSNPVRYAREFDQLIFDFNRALLNHVANRMGLPDTLKVQIQKEYEKQHPYLRKLYFDDFVALKDTTDNIAPVWYENESSNAVDVLYEVASKYTCTLVNQVLVAVLKTHEGSLYVKGSKINTPCGVALLEGLQPLIKRLKESAAINDFSRSKGLIEEKVERAIAELATMEVRDKKAINRELQTKIWGINVSNSSVEISAISIIKIGFKLDKYFNIDINSKRKVVTVTLPQPEILSADVYPRVDRLDIGWMREVGSIDFNRNIDLLRKEFRREVIESDAFDQAKSRAYELMETMLTPLITSLDKGYVLRVKFVEPQAYLDGKPADDPFPN
;
A
#
# COMPACT_ATOMS: atom_id res chain seq x y z
N MET A 1 1.44 -59.75 76.81
CA MET A 1 1.18 -58.46 76.11
C MET A 1 2.41 -57.59 75.93
N LYS A 2 3.22 -57.30 76.97
CA LYS A 2 4.38 -56.40 76.84
C LYS A 2 5.42 -56.84 75.80
N LEU A 3 5.67 -58.14 75.66
CA LEU A 3 6.67 -58.67 74.72
C LEU A 3 6.30 -58.46 73.23
N LEU A 4 4.99 -58.51 72.91
CA LEU A 4 4.49 -58.25 71.56
C LEU A 4 4.59 -56.75 71.19
N VAL A 5 4.44 -55.87 72.17
CA VAL A 5 4.58 -54.41 71.95
C VAL A 5 6.03 -54.04 71.68
N TYR A 6 6.99 -54.64 72.40
CA TYR A 6 8.42 -54.42 72.13
C TYR A 6 8.85 -54.97 70.77
N LEU A 7 8.32 -56.13 70.37
CA LEU A 7 8.63 -56.73 69.07
C LEU A 7 8.05 -55.89 67.92
N ALA A 8 6.84 -55.36 68.08
CA ALA A 8 6.24 -54.43 67.12
C ALA A 8 7.03 -53.11 67.03
N ALA A 9 7.52 -52.58 68.16
CA ALA A 9 8.33 -51.35 68.18
C ALA A 9 9.71 -51.54 67.51
N ILE A 10 10.35 -52.70 67.68
CA ILE A 10 11.63 -53.03 67.03
C ILE A 10 11.44 -53.21 65.52
N VAL A 11 10.33 -53.83 65.09
CA VAL A 11 10.00 -53.96 63.66
C VAL A 11 9.71 -52.59 63.04
N LEU A 12 8.95 -51.73 63.72
CA LEU A 12 8.69 -50.35 63.26
C LEU A 12 9.97 -49.51 63.22
N ALA A 13 10.83 -49.60 64.23
CA ALA A 13 12.12 -48.90 64.24
C ALA A 13 13.04 -49.44 63.14
N GLY A 14 13.04 -50.75 62.88
CA GLY A 14 13.76 -51.38 61.79
C GLY A 14 13.27 -50.92 60.41
N ILE A 15 11.96 -50.79 60.20
CA ILE A 15 11.37 -50.28 58.96
C ILE A 15 11.72 -48.80 58.76
N ILE A 16 11.65 -47.98 59.82
CA ILE A 16 11.99 -46.55 59.75
C ILE A 16 13.50 -46.39 59.49
N TYR A 17 14.35 -47.16 60.16
CA TYR A 17 15.79 -47.15 59.93
C TYR A 17 16.16 -47.59 58.51
N PHE A 18 15.51 -48.65 58.01
CA PHE A 18 15.70 -49.14 56.65
C PHE A 18 15.23 -48.12 55.61
N LYS A 19 14.11 -47.41 55.85
CA LYS A 19 13.56 -46.40 54.95
C LYS A 19 14.33 -45.07 55.00
N TYR A 20 14.99 -44.77 56.12
CA TYR A 20 15.81 -43.56 56.27
C TYR A 20 17.20 -43.71 55.61
N PHE A 21 17.79 -44.92 55.65
CA PHE A 21 19.10 -45.19 55.06
C PHE A 21 19.09 -45.77 53.63
N LYS A 22 17.98 -46.35 53.16
CA LYS A 22 17.77 -46.67 51.73
C LYS A 22 16.82 -45.66 51.09
N LYS A 23 17.37 -44.54 50.61
CA LYS A 23 16.75 -43.76 49.53
C LYS A 23 17.21 -44.35 48.18
N GLU A 24 16.63 -45.47 47.80
CA GLU A 24 16.54 -45.91 46.40
C GLU A 24 15.17 -46.56 46.17
N PRO A 25 14.54 -46.33 45.00
CA PRO A 25 13.21 -46.85 44.70
C PRO A 25 13.25 -48.37 44.48
N LEU A 26 12.23 -49.06 45.01
CA LEU A 26 11.89 -50.44 44.67
C LEU A 26 11.51 -50.50 43.18
N ASN A 27 12.50 -50.68 42.31
CA ASN A 27 12.27 -51.20 40.96
C ASN A 27 12.45 -52.72 41.00
N GLU A 28 11.34 -53.43 40.74
CA GLU A 28 11.37 -54.84 40.42
C GLU A 28 12.19 -55.06 39.13
N ARG A 29 13.07 -56.07 39.17
CA ARG A 29 13.94 -56.59 38.11
C ARG A 29 15.23 -55.81 37.91
N GLY A 30 16.31 -56.42 38.42
CA GLY A 30 17.61 -55.79 38.55
C GLY A 30 18.40 -55.62 37.25
N PHE A 31 19.36 -54.70 37.30
CA PHE A 31 20.72 -54.81 36.78
C PHE A 31 21.54 -53.64 37.35
N GLY A 32 22.85 -53.79 37.40
CA GLY A 32 23.78 -53.01 38.23
C GLY A 32 23.81 -51.49 38.03
N SER A 33 24.29 -50.85 39.09
CA SER A 33 24.66 -49.44 39.21
C SER A 33 25.48 -48.93 38.03
N THR A 34 24.88 -48.03 37.26
CA THR A 34 25.63 -46.97 36.54
C THR A 34 24.96 -45.67 36.93
N TYR A 35 25.73 -44.74 37.49
CA TYR A 35 25.27 -43.41 37.86
C TYR A 35 24.68 -42.73 36.62
N THR A 36 23.35 -42.69 36.51
CA THR A 36 22.67 -41.73 35.65
C THR A 36 22.59 -40.43 36.43
N GLU A 37 23.50 -39.50 36.14
CA GLU A 37 23.24 -38.08 36.36
C GLU A 37 21.90 -37.79 35.67
N VAL A 38 20.84 -37.63 36.47
CA VAL A 38 19.53 -37.18 35.99
C VAL A 38 19.74 -35.76 35.47
N PRO A 39 19.62 -35.49 34.16
CA PRO A 39 19.88 -34.15 33.64
C PRO A 39 18.80 -33.19 34.13
N GLU A 40 19.22 -32.03 34.62
CA GLU A 40 18.32 -30.95 35.04
C GLU A 40 17.38 -30.56 33.89
N GLU A 41 16.08 -30.49 34.19
CA GLU A 41 15.06 -29.98 33.28
C GLU A 41 15.42 -28.56 32.82
N VAL A 42 15.58 -28.35 31.51
CA VAL A 42 15.91 -27.04 30.96
C VAL A 42 14.68 -26.12 31.06
N GLN A 43 14.57 -25.37 32.15
CA GLN A 43 13.55 -24.35 32.33
C GLN A 43 13.97 -23.06 31.61
N ILE A 44 13.40 -22.83 30.43
CA ILE A 44 13.70 -21.64 29.60
C ILE A 44 12.80 -20.48 30.00
N LYS A 45 13.40 -19.36 30.41
CA LYS A 45 12.71 -18.09 30.67
C LYS A 45 12.92 -17.13 29.49
N TYR A 46 11.83 -16.69 28.87
CA TYR A 46 11.91 -15.75 27.77
C TYR A 46 12.31 -14.34 28.20
N ILE A 47 13.15 -13.68 27.41
CA ILE A 47 13.67 -12.32 27.61
C ILE A 47 13.29 -11.47 26.39
N PRO A 48 12.84 -10.21 26.53
CA PRO A 48 12.57 -9.35 25.38
C PRO A 48 13.76 -9.26 24.43
N ALA A 49 13.50 -9.34 23.13
CA ALA A 49 14.48 -9.11 22.07
C ALA A 49 13.72 -8.54 20.87
N ASP A 50 14.37 -7.64 20.12
CA ASP A 50 13.81 -7.09 18.89
C ASP A 50 14.22 -7.95 17.70
N PHE A 51 13.31 -8.11 16.73
CA PHE A 51 13.59 -8.85 15.52
C PHE A 51 14.36 -7.95 14.54
N GLU A 52 15.64 -8.27 14.32
CA GLU A 52 16.47 -7.64 13.31
C GLU A 52 16.74 -8.64 12.18
N ALA A 53 16.18 -8.35 11.01
CA ALA A 53 16.58 -8.98 9.75
C ALA A 53 17.21 -7.90 8.88
N ASP A 54 18.50 -8.08 8.59
CA ASP A 54 19.23 -7.30 7.60
C ASP A 54 18.81 -7.78 6.21
N LEU A 55 17.72 -7.20 5.72
CA LEU A 55 17.08 -7.58 4.48
C LEU A 55 16.84 -6.31 3.66
N ASP A 56 17.52 -6.23 2.51
CA ASP A 56 17.27 -5.21 1.51
C ASP A 56 15.91 -5.48 0.88
N GLU A 57 14.93 -4.65 1.22
CA GLU A 57 13.55 -4.81 0.79
C GLU A 57 13.41 -4.63 -0.73
N GLU A 58 14.18 -3.75 -1.36
CA GLU A 58 14.14 -3.55 -2.81
C GLU A 58 14.67 -4.79 -3.54
N MET A 59 15.82 -5.32 -3.09
CA MET A 59 16.37 -6.55 -3.62
C MET A 59 15.45 -7.75 -3.40
N ALA A 60 14.90 -7.89 -2.19
CA ALA A 60 13.98 -8.96 -1.86
C ALA A 60 12.75 -8.93 -2.77
N LEU A 61 12.14 -7.76 -2.99
CA LEU A 61 11.00 -7.63 -3.89
C LEU A 61 11.37 -7.98 -5.34
N ALA A 62 12.53 -7.54 -5.84
CA ALA A 62 12.98 -7.90 -7.19
C ALA A 62 13.13 -9.42 -7.37
N VAL A 63 13.68 -10.10 -6.37
CA VAL A 63 13.85 -11.56 -6.34
C VAL A 63 12.51 -12.28 -6.27
N LEU A 64 11.62 -11.86 -5.37
CA LEU A 64 10.31 -12.47 -5.16
C LEU A 64 9.37 -12.28 -6.36
N SER A 65 9.45 -11.13 -7.04
CA SER A 65 8.70 -10.89 -8.27
C SER A 65 9.16 -11.81 -9.40
N ASN A 66 10.46 -12.16 -9.45
CA ASN A 66 11.04 -12.95 -10.55
C ASN A 66 11.87 -14.16 -10.03
N PRO A 67 11.26 -15.12 -9.31
CA PRO A 67 11.98 -16.14 -8.55
C PRO A 67 12.76 -17.10 -9.46
N VAL A 68 12.22 -17.45 -10.64
CA VAL A 68 12.88 -18.36 -11.59
C VAL A 68 14.13 -17.72 -12.19
N ARG A 69 14.09 -16.42 -12.46
CA ARG A 69 15.24 -15.65 -12.98
C ARG A 69 16.32 -15.49 -11.91
N TYR A 70 15.91 -15.27 -10.66
CA TYR A 70 16.77 -15.01 -9.52
C TYR A 70 16.81 -16.19 -8.55
N ALA A 71 16.91 -17.42 -9.06
CA ALA A 71 16.78 -18.62 -8.23
C ALA A 71 17.87 -18.73 -7.15
N ARG A 72 19.08 -18.24 -7.43
CA ARG A 72 20.19 -18.22 -6.48
C ARG A 72 19.98 -17.18 -5.38
N GLU A 73 19.50 -16.00 -5.76
CA GLU A 73 19.21 -14.91 -4.84
C GLU A 73 17.99 -15.25 -3.98
N PHE A 74 17.01 -15.98 -4.53
CA PHE A 74 15.89 -16.53 -3.77
C PHE A 74 16.38 -17.50 -2.70
N ASP A 75 17.30 -18.39 -3.06
CA ASP A 75 17.93 -19.30 -2.10
C ASP A 75 18.59 -18.55 -0.94
N GLN A 76 19.40 -17.54 -1.26
CA GLN A 76 20.06 -16.70 -0.28
C GLN A 76 19.06 -15.93 0.59
N LEU A 77 17.99 -15.38 -0.01
CA LEU A 77 16.91 -14.70 0.71
C LEU A 77 16.27 -15.62 1.75
N ILE A 78 15.93 -16.86 1.37
CA ILE A 78 15.36 -17.85 2.28
C ILE A 78 16.36 -18.27 3.37
N PHE A 79 17.64 -18.37 3.03
CA PHE A 79 18.70 -18.66 3.99
C PHE A 79 18.77 -17.57 5.07
N ASP A 80 18.96 -16.31 4.67
CA ASP A 80 19.14 -15.19 5.59
C ASP A 80 17.89 -14.94 6.43
N PHE A 81 16.71 -15.03 5.80
CA PHE A 81 15.42 -14.93 6.47
C PHE A 81 15.27 -15.94 7.62
N ASN A 82 15.51 -17.22 7.34
CA ASN A 82 15.35 -18.28 8.33
C ASN A 82 16.43 -18.21 9.43
N ARG A 83 17.66 -17.80 9.10
CA ARG A 83 18.70 -17.57 10.10
C ARG A 83 18.34 -16.45 11.05
N ALA A 84 17.79 -15.34 10.54
CA ALA A 84 17.31 -14.22 11.35
C ALA A 84 16.19 -14.67 12.29
N LEU A 85 15.21 -15.44 11.80
CA LEU A 85 14.14 -16.01 12.62
C LEU A 85 14.69 -16.89 13.75
N LEU A 86 15.57 -17.83 13.42
CA LEU A 86 16.16 -18.74 14.42
C LEU A 86 17.01 -17.99 15.45
N ASN A 87 17.75 -16.97 15.01
CA ASN A 87 18.54 -16.13 15.90
C ASN A 87 17.63 -15.36 16.87
N HIS A 88 16.54 -14.78 16.36
CA HIS A 88 15.54 -14.10 17.19
C HIS A 88 14.93 -15.03 18.22
N VAL A 89 14.48 -16.22 17.82
CA VAL A 89 13.92 -17.22 18.74
C VAL A 89 14.95 -17.61 19.80
N ALA A 90 16.20 -17.86 19.42
CA ALA A 90 17.26 -18.22 20.35
C ALA A 90 17.59 -17.09 21.35
N ASN A 91 17.58 -15.83 20.88
CA ASN A 91 17.74 -14.64 21.74
C ASN A 91 16.56 -14.50 22.70
N ARG A 92 15.32 -14.65 22.22
CA ARG A 92 14.12 -14.61 23.05
C ARG A 92 14.14 -15.70 24.10
N MET A 93 14.65 -16.89 23.77
CA MET A 93 14.83 -18.01 24.71
C MET A 93 16.01 -17.81 25.68
N GLY A 94 16.81 -16.74 25.55
CA GLY A 94 17.95 -16.49 26.43
C GLY A 94 19.05 -17.54 26.32
N LEU A 95 19.18 -18.19 25.15
CA LEU A 95 20.19 -19.23 24.96
C LEU A 95 21.60 -18.64 24.96
N PRO A 96 22.63 -19.34 25.49
CA PRO A 96 24.02 -18.93 25.37
C PRO A 96 24.50 -18.98 23.92
N ASP A 97 25.51 -18.17 23.59
CA ASP A 97 26.04 -18.06 22.21
C ASP A 97 26.58 -19.38 21.66
N THR A 98 27.05 -20.28 22.53
CA THR A 98 27.46 -21.64 22.15
C THR A 98 26.32 -22.44 21.53
N LEU A 99 25.10 -22.34 22.08
CA LEU A 99 23.91 -22.99 21.53
C LEU A 99 23.39 -22.24 20.29
N LYS A 100 23.48 -20.91 20.25
CA LYS A 100 23.11 -20.13 19.05
C LYS A 100 23.94 -20.54 17.84
N VAL A 101 25.26 -20.70 18.00
CA VAL A 101 26.13 -21.18 16.92
C VAL A 101 25.75 -22.58 16.46
N GLN A 102 25.34 -23.46 17.38
CA GLN A 102 24.88 -24.81 17.03
C GLN A 102 23.55 -24.80 16.27
N ILE A 103 22.61 -23.93 16.66
CA ILE A 103 21.33 -23.70 15.95
C ILE A 103 21.59 -23.29 14.50
N GLN A 104 22.51 -22.36 14.27
CA GLN A 104 22.86 -21.91 12.93
C GLN A 104 23.48 -23.04 12.08
N LYS A 105 24.42 -23.80 12.65
CA LYS A 105 25.02 -24.97 11.98
C LYS A 105 24.01 -26.07 11.67
N GLU A 106 23.04 -26.28 12.53
CA GLU A 106 22.00 -27.28 12.32
C GLU A 106 21.02 -26.84 11.22
N TYR A 107 20.68 -25.55 11.18
CA TYR A 107 19.92 -24.99 10.08
C TYR A 107 20.63 -25.12 8.73
N GLU A 108 21.94 -24.84 8.67
CA GLU A 108 22.74 -24.97 7.45
C GLU A 108 22.64 -26.38 6.82
N LYS A 109 22.49 -27.43 7.64
CA LYS A 109 22.28 -28.81 7.15
C LYS A 109 20.88 -29.02 6.57
N GLN A 110 19.87 -28.36 7.13
CA GLN A 110 18.47 -28.50 6.72
C GLN A 110 18.12 -27.60 5.52
N HIS A 111 18.84 -26.50 5.35
CA HIS A 111 18.58 -25.51 4.32
C HIS A 111 18.49 -26.07 2.89
N PRO A 112 19.35 -27.00 2.42
CA PRO A 112 19.26 -27.55 1.06
C PRO A 112 17.93 -28.24 0.74
N TYR A 113 17.27 -28.81 1.75
CA TYR A 113 15.94 -29.40 1.62
C TYR A 113 14.86 -28.32 1.67
N LEU A 114 14.93 -27.42 2.65
CA LEU A 114 13.94 -26.35 2.84
C LEU A 114 13.88 -25.40 1.66
N ARG A 115 15.02 -24.97 1.10
CA ARG A 115 15.04 -24.06 -0.06
C ARG A 115 14.23 -24.60 -1.23
N LYS A 116 14.27 -25.92 -1.46
CA LYS A 116 13.54 -26.56 -2.54
C LYS A 116 12.04 -26.52 -2.28
N LEU A 117 11.61 -26.84 -1.06
CA LEU A 117 10.21 -26.76 -0.67
C LEU A 117 9.67 -25.33 -0.77
N TYR A 118 10.44 -24.34 -0.30
CA TYR A 118 10.06 -22.93 -0.42
C TYR A 118 9.93 -22.51 -1.88
N PHE A 119 10.93 -22.83 -2.71
CA PHE A 119 10.92 -22.45 -4.11
C PHE A 119 9.79 -23.11 -4.91
N ASP A 120 9.61 -24.42 -4.76
CA ASP A 120 8.60 -25.19 -5.49
C ASP A 120 7.17 -24.71 -5.14
N ASP A 121 6.87 -24.52 -3.84
CA ASP A 121 5.57 -24.01 -3.41
C ASP A 121 5.36 -22.54 -3.79
N PHE A 122 6.40 -21.71 -3.71
CA PHE A 122 6.33 -20.29 -4.06
C PHE A 122 5.99 -20.11 -5.54
N VAL A 123 6.71 -20.80 -6.42
CA VAL A 123 6.45 -20.73 -7.88
C VAL A 123 5.05 -21.26 -8.19
N ALA A 124 4.66 -22.39 -7.60
CA ALA A 124 3.35 -22.99 -7.83
C ALA A 124 2.19 -22.06 -7.42
N LEU A 125 2.32 -21.37 -6.28
CA LEU A 125 1.30 -20.43 -5.80
C LEU A 125 1.30 -19.13 -6.64
N LYS A 126 2.47 -18.57 -6.98
CA LYS A 126 2.58 -17.35 -7.79
C LYS A 126 1.88 -17.51 -9.15
N ASP A 127 2.12 -18.61 -9.85
CA ASP A 127 1.51 -18.91 -11.15
C ASP A 127 -0.04 -18.93 -11.09
N THR A 128 -0.62 -19.26 -9.94
CA THR A 128 -2.09 -19.27 -9.76
C THR A 128 -2.68 -17.89 -9.45
N THR A 129 -1.88 -16.97 -8.91
CA THR A 129 -2.31 -15.64 -8.44
C THR A 129 -2.21 -14.52 -9.48
N ASP A 130 -1.47 -14.71 -10.58
CA ASP A 130 -1.19 -13.66 -11.58
C ASP A 130 -2.40 -13.24 -12.47
N ASN A 131 -3.63 -13.71 -12.18
CA ASN A 131 -4.81 -13.53 -13.04
C ASN A 131 -5.84 -12.46 -12.62
N ILE A 132 -5.59 -11.62 -11.60
CA ILE A 132 -6.67 -10.81 -10.97
C ILE A 132 -6.33 -9.31 -10.80
N ALA A 133 -5.51 -8.71 -11.66
CA ALA A 133 -5.28 -7.25 -11.64
C ALA A 133 -6.02 -6.53 -12.77
N PRO A 134 -6.54 -5.30 -12.57
CA PRO A 134 -6.97 -4.45 -13.66
C PRO A 134 -5.81 -4.23 -14.64
N VAL A 135 -6.07 -4.23 -15.94
CA VAL A 135 -5.09 -4.16 -17.06
C VAL A 135 -4.10 -2.97 -16.99
N TRP A 136 -4.23 -2.07 -16.01
CA TRP A 136 -3.42 -0.87 -15.87
C TRP A 136 -2.81 -0.64 -14.49
N TYR A 137 -2.86 -1.64 -13.62
CA TYR A 137 -2.16 -1.65 -12.34
C TYR A 137 -1.43 -2.99 -12.17
N GLU A 138 -0.10 -2.93 -12.07
CA GLU A 138 0.74 -4.09 -11.84
C GLU A 138 0.92 -4.30 -10.33
N ASN A 139 0.37 -5.39 -9.80
CA ASN A 139 0.47 -5.76 -8.37
C ASN A 139 1.43 -6.94 -8.11
N GLU A 140 2.41 -7.10 -9.00
CA GLU A 140 3.33 -8.25 -9.02
C GLU A 140 4.08 -8.41 -7.69
N SER A 141 4.58 -7.31 -7.12
CA SER A 141 5.39 -7.34 -5.90
C SER A 141 4.52 -7.65 -4.69
N SER A 142 3.32 -7.07 -4.61
CA SER A 142 2.39 -7.29 -3.50
C SER A 142 1.92 -8.73 -3.45
N ASN A 143 1.54 -9.30 -4.61
CA ASN A 143 1.20 -10.71 -4.72
C ASN A 143 2.38 -11.61 -4.31
N ALA A 144 3.60 -11.28 -4.75
CA ALA A 144 4.78 -12.05 -4.40
C ALA A 144 5.05 -12.08 -2.88
N VAL A 145 4.81 -10.98 -2.17
CA VAL A 145 4.92 -10.93 -0.70
C VAL A 145 3.82 -11.73 -0.01
N ASP A 146 2.59 -11.73 -0.55
CA ASP A 146 1.49 -12.56 -0.05
C ASP A 146 1.81 -14.05 -0.16
N VAL A 147 2.32 -14.48 -1.33
CA VAL A 147 2.76 -15.85 -1.54
C VAL A 147 3.93 -16.20 -0.62
N LEU A 148 4.91 -15.30 -0.45
CA LEU A 148 6.00 -15.51 0.50
C LEU A 148 5.46 -15.73 1.91
N TYR A 149 4.49 -14.93 2.35
CA TYR A 149 3.89 -15.06 3.67
C TYR A 149 3.22 -16.43 3.86
N GLU A 150 2.47 -16.88 2.86
CA GLU A 150 1.80 -18.19 2.90
C GLU A 150 2.82 -19.33 3.01
N VAL A 151 3.83 -19.34 2.13
CA VAL A 151 4.89 -20.36 2.12
C VAL A 151 5.70 -20.32 3.41
N ALA A 152 6.15 -19.14 3.84
CA ALA A 152 6.96 -19.00 5.05
C ALA A 152 6.16 -19.39 6.30
N SER A 153 4.88 -19.04 6.39
CA SER A 153 4.02 -19.43 7.52
C SER A 153 3.86 -20.94 7.61
N LYS A 154 3.75 -21.63 6.47
CA LYS A 154 3.64 -23.11 6.40
C LYS A 154 4.88 -23.80 6.97
N TYR A 155 6.08 -23.28 6.71
CA TYR A 155 7.33 -23.96 7.04
C TYR A 155 8.02 -23.49 8.32
N THR A 156 7.77 -22.25 8.78
CA THR A 156 8.48 -21.63 9.91
C THR A 156 8.45 -22.48 11.19
N CYS A 157 7.28 -23.00 11.58
CA CYS A 157 7.18 -23.76 12.83
C CYS A 157 7.87 -25.12 12.77
N THR A 158 7.81 -25.79 11.62
CA THR A 158 8.53 -27.05 11.39
C THR A 158 10.03 -26.82 11.46
N LEU A 159 10.53 -25.78 10.78
CA LEU A 159 11.94 -25.36 10.83
C LEU A 159 12.40 -25.12 12.28
N VAL A 160 11.69 -24.25 13.00
CA VAL A 160 12.07 -23.86 14.36
C VAL A 160 12.09 -25.08 15.28
N ASN A 161 11.07 -25.93 15.21
CA ASN A 161 10.99 -27.12 16.05
C ASN A 161 12.12 -28.12 15.73
N GLN A 162 12.36 -28.42 14.45
CA GLN A 162 13.38 -29.39 14.04
C GLN A 162 14.78 -28.94 14.45
N VAL A 163 15.13 -27.68 14.20
CA VAL A 163 16.45 -27.13 14.55
C VAL A 163 16.63 -27.08 16.07
N LEU A 164 15.64 -26.58 16.82
CA LEU A 164 15.77 -26.45 18.27
C LEU A 164 15.80 -27.80 18.97
N VAL A 165 15.00 -28.79 18.56
CA VAL A 165 15.02 -30.14 19.17
C VAL A 165 16.35 -30.85 18.90
N ALA A 166 16.95 -30.65 17.72
CA ALA A 166 18.24 -31.24 17.40
C ALA A 166 19.40 -30.67 18.25
N VAL A 167 19.31 -29.41 18.68
CA VAL A 167 20.34 -28.74 19.48
C VAL A 167 20.08 -28.86 20.98
N LEU A 168 18.83 -28.70 21.40
CA LEU A 168 18.42 -28.78 22.79
C LEU A 168 18.17 -30.25 23.12
N LYS A 169 19.12 -30.90 23.80
CA LYS A 169 18.95 -32.25 24.34
C LYS A 169 17.74 -32.26 25.28
N THR A 170 16.59 -32.71 24.80
CA THR A 170 15.35 -32.79 25.56
C THR A 170 15.16 -34.22 26.04
N HIS A 171 14.87 -34.40 27.34
CA HIS A 171 14.40 -35.69 27.83
C HIS A 171 12.96 -35.91 27.35
N GLU A 172 12.68 -37.08 26.78
CA GLU A 172 11.37 -37.49 26.26
C GLU A 172 10.78 -36.60 25.13
N GLY A 173 11.59 -35.74 24.50
CA GLY A 173 11.19 -34.92 23.36
C GLY A 173 10.28 -33.73 23.71
N SER A 174 10.13 -33.37 25.00
CA SER A 174 9.34 -32.22 25.43
C SER A 174 10.22 -31.08 25.95
N LEU A 175 10.14 -29.91 25.31
CA LEU A 175 10.64 -28.66 25.86
C LEU A 175 9.58 -28.12 26.82
N TYR A 176 9.81 -28.22 28.13
CA TYR A 176 8.95 -27.58 29.12
C TYR A 176 9.25 -26.09 29.20
N VAL A 177 8.42 -25.33 28.50
CA VAL A 177 8.54 -23.88 28.38
C VAL A 177 7.53 -23.20 29.31
N LYS A 178 8.02 -22.39 30.27
CA LYS A 178 7.16 -21.71 31.24
C LYS A 178 6.91 -20.27 30.80
N GLY A 179 5.72 -20.00 30.23
CA GLY A 179 5.31 -18.64 29.89
C GLY A 179 3.83 -18.52 29.49
N SER A 180 3.23 -17.36 29.72
CA SER A 180 1.85 -17.03 29.29
C SER A 180 1.66 -17.23 27.78
N LYS A 181 0.46 -17.62 27.35
CA LYS A 181 -0.14 -17.85 26.00
C LYS A 181 0.59 -17.52 24.66
N ILE A 182 1.71 -16.79 24.63
CA ILE A 182 2.53 -16.40 23.45
C ILE A 182 3.93 -17.07 23.47
N ASN A 183 4.29 -17.78 24.53
CA ASN A 183 5.67 -18.20 24.79
C ASN A 183 5.99 -19.61 24.25
N THR A 184 5.83 -19.83 22.94
CA THR A 184 6.41 -21.01 22.26
C THR A 184 7.42 -20.55 21.20
N PRO A 185 8.47 -21.33 20.89
CA PRO A 185 9.45 -20.94 19.88
C PRO A 185 8.83 -20.61 18.51
N CYS A 186 7.84 -21.39 18.08
CA CYS A 186 7.07 -21.17 16.85
C CYS A 186 6.22 -19.87 16.94
N GLY A 187 5.55 -19.63 18.07
CA GLY A 187 4.78 -18.39 18.27
C GLY A 187 5.64 -17.14 18.20
N VAL A 188 6.83 -17.18 18.82
CA VAL A 188 7.82 -16.10 18.75
C VAL A 188 8.28 -15.88 17.30
N ALA A 189 8.64 -16.95 16.58
CA ALA A 189 9.07 -16.85 15.18
C ALA A 189 7.99 -16.22 14.28
N LEU A 190 6.73 -16.65 14.42
CA LEU A 190 5.64 -16.17 13.58
C LEU A 190 5.20 -14.74 13.93
N LEU A 191 4.94 -14.46 15.20
CA LEU A 191 4.30 -13.21 15.63
C LEU A 191 5.30 -12.06 15.80
N GLU A 192 6.51 -12.36 16.26
CA GLU A 192 7.53 -11.34 16.52
C GLU A 192 8.55 -11.23 15.38
N GLY A 193 8.73 -12.29 14.58
CA GLY A 193 9.68 -12.30 13.46
C GLY A 193 9.01 -12.13 12.09
N LEU A 194 8.30 -13.16 11.64
CA LEU A 194 7.74 -13.23 10.29
C LEU A 194 6.70 -12.13 10.04
N GLN A 195 5.71 -11.96 10.93
CA GLN A 195 4.62 -11.00 10.74
C GLN A 195 5.12 -9.55 10.57
N PRO A 196 5.99 -9.01 11.44
CA PRO A 196 6.54 -7.66 11.25
C PRO A 196 7.34 -7.51 9.96
N LEU A 197 8.13 -8.52 9.58
CA LEU A 197 8.91 -8.49 8.33
C LEU A 197 8.01 -8.44 7.10
N ILE A 198 7.02 -9.33 7.03
CA ILE A 198 6.04 -9.35 5.93
C ILE A 198 5.28 -8.04 5.85
N LYS A 199 4.93 -7.43 6.99
CA LYS A 199 4.28 -6.13 7.00
C LYS A 199 5.14 -5.06 6.32
N ARG A 200 6.45 -5.00 6.63
CA ARG A 200 7.39 -4.07 5.96
C ARG A 200 7.51 -4.35 4.46
N LEU A 201 7.68 -5.61 4.09
CA LEU A 201 7.75 -6.02 2.68
C LEU A 201 6.48 -5.65 1.91
N LYS A 202 5.30 -5.79 2.51
CA LYS A 202 4.03 -5.38 1.90
C LYS A 202 3.96 -3.86 1.68
N GLU A 203 4.41 -3.08 2.66
CA GLU A 203 4.45 -1.61 2.53
C GLU A 203 5.39 -1.19 1.39
N SER A 204 6.56 -1.81 1.29
CA SER A 204 7.52 -1.55 0.21
C SER A 204 7.04 -2.09 -1.16
N ALA A 205 6.35 -3.23 -1.19
CA ALA A 205 5.74 -3.78 -2.40
C ALA A 205 4.67 -2.85 -2.98
N ALA A 206 3.79 -2.31 -2.13
CA ALA A 206 2.76 -1.36 -2.54
C ALA A 206 3.36 -0.10 -3.18
N ILE A 207 4.48 0.41 -2.64
CA ILE A 207 5.20 1.54 -3.23
C ILE A 207 5.82 1.16 -4.57
N ASN A 208 6.44 -0.02 -4.67
CA ASN A 208 7.08 -0.50 -5.89
C ASN A 208 6.06 -0.64 -7.03
N ASP A 209 4.96 -1.35 -6.76
CA ASP A 209 3.86 -1.61 -7.69
C ASP A 209 3.20 -0.29 -8.16
N PHE A 210 2.97 0.65 -7.24
CA PHE A 210 2.49 1.98 -7.59
C PHE A 210 3.49 2.74 -8.47
N SER A 211 4.77 2.73 -8.12
CA SER A 211 5.81 3.44 -8.88
C SER A 211 5.96 2.89 -10.30
N ARG A 212 5.83 1.57 -10.50
CA ARG A 212 5.85 0.93 -11.83
C ARG A 212 4.63 1.32 -12.65
N SER A 213 3.46 1.35 -12.02
CA SER A 213 2.19 1.66 -12.69
C SER A 213 1.96 3.15 -12.92
N LYS A 214 2.75 4.03 -12.27
CA LYS A 214 2.54 5.48 -12.24
C LYS A 214 2.32 6.10 -13.62
N GLY A 215 3.21 5.83 -14.58
CA GLY A 215 3.10 6.44 -15.92
C GLY A 215 1.82 6.06 -16.66
N LEU A 216 1.41 4.79 -16.55
CA LEU A 216 0.18 4.30 -17.19
C LEU A 216 -1.09 4.83 -16.50
N ILE A 217 -1.05 4.94 -15.17
CA ILE A 217 -2.11 5.59 -14.39
C ILE A 217 -2.24 7.05 -14.80
N GLU A 218 -1.11 7.76 -14.91
CA GLU A 218 -1.08 9.16 -15.30
C GLU A 218 -1.68 9.37 -16.70
N GLU A 219 -1.25 8.59 -17.70
CA GLU A 219 -1.79 8.66 -19.06
C GLU A 219 -3.32 8.44 -19.11
N LYS A 220 -3.81 7.43 -18.38
CA LYS A 220 -5.25 7.12 -18.34
C LYS A 220 -6.06 8.19 -17.66
N VAL A 221 -5.57 8.71 -16.53
CA VAL A 221 -6.20 9.80 -15.81
C VAL A 221 -6.22 11.06 -16.67
N GLU A 222 -5.11 11.39 -17.32
CA GLU A 222 -5.00 12.55 -18.19
C GLU A 222 -6.05 12.51 -19.30
N ARG A 223 -6.14 11.38 -20.00
CA ARG A 223 -7.13 11.16 -21.04
C ARG A 223 -8.55 11.25 -20.52
N ALA A 224 -8.85 10.62 -19.40
CA ALA A 224 -10.19 10.63 -18.82
C ALA A 224 -10.63 12.04 -18.40
N ILE A 225 -9.73 12.84 -17.81
CA ILE A 225 -10.02 14.23 -17.44
C ILE A 225 -10.26 15.08 -18.67
N ALA A 226 -9.40 14.96 -19.69
CA ALA A 226 -9.56 15.71 -20.94
C ALA A 226 -10.90 15.41 -21.62
N GLU A 227 -11.34 14.14 -21.63
CA GLU A 227 -12.57 13.69 -22.27
C GLU A 227 -13.84 13.99 -21.44
N LEU A 228 -13.80 13.82 -20.11
CA LEU A 228 -15.02 13.74 -19.28
C LEU A 228 -15.15 14.88 -18.26
N ALA A 229 -14.06 15.49 -17.83
CA ALA A 229 -14.09 16.57 -16.84
C ALA A 229 -14.15 17.97 -17.49
N THR A 230 -14.11 18.05 -18.83
CA THR A 230 -14.30 19.30 -19.55
C THR A 230 -15.77 19.74 -19.47
N MET A 231 -16.01 20.94 -18.96
CA MET A 231 -17.32 21.56 -18.89
C MET A 231 -17.57 22.41 -20.13
N GLU A 232 -18.70 22.21 -20.80
CA GLU A 232 -19.12 23.02 -21.94
C GLU A 232 -20.28 23.92 -21.53
N VAL A 233 -20.06 25.23 -21.57
CA VAL A 233 -21.09 26.24 -21.33
C VAL A 233 -21.55 26.80 -22.66
N ARG A 234 -22.86 26.71 -22.91
CA ARG A 234 -23.50 27.28 -24.09
C ARG A 234 -24.42 28.41 -23.68
N ASP A 235 -24.24 29.55 -24.31
CA ASP A 235 -25.10 30.71 -24.07
C ASP A 235 -25.44 31.43 -25.39
N LYS A 236 -26.56 32.14 -25.42
CA LYS A 236 -27.03 32.93 -26.56
C LYS A 236 -27.34 34.35 -26.11
N LYS A 237 -26.68 35.33 -26.72
CA LYS A 237 -26.93 36.76 -26.49
C LYS A 237 -27.29 37.49 -27.78
N ALA A 238 -28.04 38.59 -27.66
CA ALA A 238 -28.39 39.46 -28.77
C ALA A 238 -28.14 40.93 -28.42
N ILE A 239 -27.70 41.71 -29.41
CA ILE A 239 -27.50 43.16 -29.33
C ILE A 239 -28.37 43.83 -30.39
N ASN A 240 -29.20 44.77 -29.93
CA ASN A 240 -29.97 45.65 -30.79
C ASN A 240 -29.24 46.99 -30.96
N ARG A 241 -29.05 47.41 -32.21
CA ARG A 241 -28.46 48.72 -32.53
C ARG A 241 -29.28 49.48 -33.56
N GLU A 242 -29.55 50.74 -33.25
CA GLU A 242 -30.07 51.72 -34.19
C GLU A 242 -28.89 52.53 -34.76
N LEU A 243 -28.76 52.53 -36.07
CA LEU A 243 -27.78 53.30 -36.83
C LEU A 243 -28.51 54.47 -37.49
N GLN A 244 -28.02 55.70 -37.24
CA GLN A 244 -28.56 56.91 -37.88
C GLN A 244 -27.55 57.43 -38.89
N THR A 245 -27.96 57.59 -40.15
CA THR A 245 -27.16 58.23 -41.20
C THR A 245 -27.46 59.73 -41.21
N LYS A 246 -26.42 60.55 -41.03
CA LYS A 246 -26.49 62.01 -41.11
C LYS A 246 -25.83 62.50 -42.38
N ILE A 247 -26.55 63.27 -43.19
CA ILE A 247 -26.01 64.04 -44.31
C ILE A 247 -26.20 65.51 -43.93
N TRP A 248 -25.11 66.28 -43.89
CA TRP A 248 -25.13 67.70 -43.51
C TRP A 248 -25.76 67.97 -42.12
N GLY A 249 -25.58 67.06 -41.16
CA GLY A 249 -26.13 67.19 -39.80
C GLY A 249 -27.61 66.83 -39.65
N ILE A 250 -28.31 66.52 -40.75
CA ILE A 250 -29.72 66.11 -40.76
C ILE A 250 -29.79 64.58 -40.85
N ASN A 251 -30.58 63.97 -39.96
CA ASN A 251 -30.86 62.52 -39.97
C ASN A 251 -31.69 62.17 -41.21
N VAL A 252 -31.13 61.37 -42.11
CA VAL A 252 -31.74 61.01 -43.41
C VAL A 252 -32.13 59.52 -43.52
N SER A 253 -31.60 58.66 -42.65
CA SER A 253 -31.97 57.25 -42.61
C SER A 253 -31.71 56.67 -41.22
N ASN A 254 -32.61 55.80 -40.78
CA ASN A 254 -32.41 54.94 -39.61
C ASN A 254 -32.37 53.48 -40.08
N SER A 255 -31.42 52.71 -39.60
CA SER A 255 -31.34 51.26 -39.81
C SER A 255 -31.27 50.58 -38.44
N SER A 256 -32.13 49.60 -38.19
CA SER A 256 -32.05 48.74 -37.00
C SER A 256 -31.39 47.42 -37.36
N VAL A 257 -30.40 47.03 -36.59
CA VAL A 257 -29.70 45.75 -36.74
C VAL A 257 -29.77 44.99 -35.42
N GLU A 258 -30.27 43.77 -35.49
CA GLU A 258 -30.23 42.80 -34.39
C GLU A 258 -29.20 41.73 -34.72
N ILE A 259 -28.14 41.69 -33.92
CA ILE A 259 -27.06 40.70 -34.04
C ILE A 259 -27.13 39.82 -32.81
N SER A 260 -27.36 38.52 -33.00
CA SER A 260 -27.18 37.52 -31.96
C SER A 260 -25.87 36.77 -32.11
N ALA A 261 -25.42 36.15 -31.04
CA ALA A 261 -24.30 35.23 -31.08
C ALA A 261 -24.57 34.06 -30.14
N ILE A 262 -24.14 32.88 -30.56
CA ILE A 262 -24.10 31.69 -29.72
C ILE A 262 -22.64 31.51 -29.31
N SER A 263 -22.39 31.39 -28.01
CA SER A 263 -21.07 31.07 -27.48
C SER A 263 -21.02 29.63 -27.01
N ILE A 264 -19.90 28.97 -27.30
CA ILE A 264 -19.53 27.67 -26.74
C ILE A 264 -18.18 27.88 -26.05
N ILE A 265 -18.18 27.84 -24.72
CA ILE A 265 -16.98 27.99 -23.91
C ILE A 265 -16.68 26.65 -23.26
N LYS A 266 -15.45 26.16 -23.45
CA LYS A 266 -14.97 24.92 -22.83
C LYS A 266 -14.03 25.27 -21.69
N ILE A 267 -14.34 24.76 -20.51
CA ILE A 267 -13.56 24.93 -19.28
C ILE A 267 -13.02 23.56 -18.90
N GLY A 268 -11.73 23.48 -18.60
CA GLY A 268 -11.10 22.23 -18.24
C GLY A 268 -9.69 22.45 -17.73
N PHE A 269 -8.88 21.39 -17.75
CA PHE A 269 -7.58 21.36 -17.10
C PHE A 269 -6.47 21.31 -18.14
N LYS A 270 -5.46 22.17 -17.98
CA LYS A 270 -4.23 22.11 -18.79
C LYS A 270 -3.21 21.20 -18.14
N LEU A 271 -3.37 19.90 -18.40
CA LEU A 271 -2.56 18.84 -17.80
C LEU A 271 -1.11 18.84 -18.31
N ASP A 272 -0.88 19.41 -19.50
CA ASP A 272 0.45 19.70 -20.05
C ASP A 272 1.26 20.68 -19.19
N LYS A 273 0.60 21.58 -18.46
CA LYS A 273 1.27 22.50 -17.54
C LYS A 273 1.73 21.78 -16.28
N TYR A 274 0.85 20.96 -15.72
CA TYR A 274 1.11 20.28 -14.46
C TYR A 274 0.06 19.20 -14.18
N PHE A 275 0.54 18.00 -13.88
CA PHE A 275 -0.25 16.91 -13.35
C PHE A 275 0.72 15.93 -12.66
N ASN A 276 0.35 15.45 -11.48
CA ASN A 276 1.16 14.49 -10.74
C ASN A 276 0.29 13.63 -9.83
N ILE A 277 0.61 12.34 -9.76
CA ILE A 277 0.09 11.44 -8.74
C ILE A 277 1.24 10.98 -7.84
N ASP A 278 1.09 11.23 -6.54
CA ASP A 278 2.09 10.93 -5.52
C ASP A 278 1.52 10.01 -4.44
N ILE A 279 2.37 9.14 -3.87
CA ILE A 279 2.01 8.23 -2.78
C ILE A 279 2.85 8.54 -1.54
N ASN A 280 2.16 8.80 -0.43
CA ASN A 280 2.77 8.91 0.89
C ASN A 280 2.43 7.67 1.71
N SER A 281 3.31 6.68 1.72
CA SER A 281 3.12 5.42 2.45
C SER A 281 3.00 5.60 3.96
N LYS A 282 3.78 6.52 4.54
CA LYS A 282 3.76 6.81 5.99
C LYS A 282 2.40 7.35 6.46
N ARG A 283 1.76 8.19 5.64
CA ARG A 283 0.45 8.79 5.94
C ARG A 283 -0.70 8.00 5.32
N LYS A 284 -0.40 7.00 4.49
CA LYS A 284 -1.36 6.25 3.68
C LYS A 284 -2.25 7.19 2.85
N VAL A 285 -1.65 8.14 2.14
CA VAL A 285 -2.38 9.08 1.28
C VAL A 285 -1.84 9.03 -0.13
N VAL A 286 -2.73 8.84 -1.11
CA VAL A 286 -2.44 9.05 -2.53
C VAL A 286 -2.95 10.44 -2.91
N THR A 287 -2.05 11.32 -3.34
CA THR A 287 -2.39 12.70 -3.70
C THR A 287 -2.35 12.85 -5.22
N VAL A 288 -3.50 13.17 -5.80
CA VAL A 288 -3.62 13.61 -7.20
C VAL A 288 -3.58 15.13 -7.20
N THR A 289 -2.65 15.72 -7.91
CA THR A 289 -2.54 17.18 -8.00
C THR A 289 -2.83 17.62 -9.44
N LEU A 290 -3.89 18.40 -9.59
CA LEU A 290 -4.39 18.96 -10.84
C LEU A 290 -4.16 20.47 -10.86
N PRO A 291 -4.08 21.11 -12.03
CA PRO A 291 -4.06 22.55 -12.13
C PRO A 291 -5.45 23.12 -11.81
N GLN A 292 -5.54 24.42 -11.53
CA GLN A 292 -6.84 25.11 -11.54
C GLN A 292 -7.45 25.02 -12.96
N PRO A 293 -8.78 24.83 -13.07
CA PRO A 293 -9.43 24.81 -14.37
C PRO A 293 -9.33 26.19 -15.03
N GLU A 294 -9.21 26.20 -16.35
CA GLU A 294 -9.13 27.40 -17.17
C GLU A 294 -9.99 27.26 -18.43
N ILE A 295 -10.24 28.39 -19.09
CA ILE A 295 -10.93 28.41 -20.38
C ILE A 295 -9.97 27.82 -21.43
N LEU A 296 -10.27 26.61 -21.89
CA LEU A 296 -9.51 25.91 -22.93
C LEU A 296 -9.84 26.46 -24.32
N SER A 297 -11.12 26.75 -24.56
CA SER A 297 -11.57 27.38 -25.81
C SER A 297 -12.79 28.27 -25.56
N ALA A 298 -12.96 29.28 -26.41
CA ALA A 298 -14.10 30.18 -26.38
C ALA A 298 -14.50 30.56 -27.81
N ASP A 299 -15.45 29.80 -28.36
CA ASP A 299 -15.96 30.00 -29.69
C ASP A 299 -17.23 30.85 -29.64
N VAL A 300 -17.35 31.79 -30.58
CA VAL A 300 -18.51 32.69 -30.69
C VAL A 300 -18.95 32.72 -32.15
N TYR A 301 -20.18 32.25 -32.38
CA TYR A 301 -20.80 32.16 -33.69
C TYR A 301 -21.85 33.27 -33.82
N PRO A 302 -21.54 34.37 -34.54
CA PRO A 302 -22.50 35.44 -34.74
C PRO A 302 -23.56 35.05 -35.77
N ARG A 303 -24.77 35.54 -35.57
CA ARG A 303 -25.92 35.41 -36.46
C ARG A 303 -26.63 36.75 -36.55
N VAL A 304 -26.95 37.18 -37.77
CA VAL A 304 -27.81 38.36 -37.99
C VAL A 304 -29.25 37.87 -38.01
N ASP A 305 -30.02 38.24 -37.00
CA ASP A 305 -31.41 37.76 -36.85
C ASP A 305 -32.40 38.71 -37.56
N ARG A 306 -32.15 40.02 -37.53
CA ARG A 306 -32.93 41.03 -38.26
C ARG A 306 -32.04 42.15 -38.78
N LEU A 307 -32.28 42.56 -40.02
CA LEU A 307 -31.55 43.62 -40.70
C LEU A 307 -32.52 44.48 -41.51
N ASP A 308 -32.93 45.62 -40.94
CA ASP A 308 -33.70 46.63 -41.66
C ASP A 308 -32.74 47.65 -42.24
N ILE A 309 -32.35 47.43 -43.50
CA ILE A 309 -31.42 48.31 -44.22
C ILE A 309 -32.18 49.53 -44.72
N GLY A 310 -31.94 50.69 -44.10
CA GLY A 310 -32.23 51.98 -44.74
C GLY A 310 -31.41 52.13 -46.03
N TRP A 311 -32.05 52.65 -47.09
CA TRP A 311 -31.62 52.67 -48.50
C TRP A 311 -30.25 53.30 -48.85
N MET A 312 -29.44 53.74 -47.87
CA MET A 312 -28.18 54.47 -48.10
C MET A 312 -26.96 54.00 -47.27
N ARG A 313 -26.87 52.75 -46.79
CA ARG A 313 -25.64 52.32 -46.09
C ARG A 313 -25.30 50.83 -46.20
N GLU A 314 -24.07 50.53 -46.63
CA GLU A 314 -23.39 49.26 -46.35
C GLU A 314 -22.98 49.22 -44.87
N VAL A 315 -23.36 48.16 -44.16
CA VAL A 315 -22.91 47.92 -42.78
C VAL A 315 -21.39 47.69 -42.82
N GLY A 316 -20.61 48.68 -42.37
CA GLY A 316 -19.15 48.58 -42.37
C GLY A 316 -18.63 47.49 -41.43
N SER A 317 -17.65 46.71 -41.90
CA SER A 317 -17.04 45.58 -41.17
C SER A 317 -16.44 45.94 -39.81
N ILE A 318 -16.05 47.20 -39.60
CA ILE A 318 -15.40 47.70 -38.38
C ILE A 318 -16.37 47.73 -37.18
N ASP A 319 -17.64 48.11 -37.40
CA ASP A 319 -18.65 48.13 -36.32
C ASP A 319 -19.07 46.73 -35.91
N PHE A 320 -19.11 45.78 -36.86
CA PHE A 320 -19.45 44.39 -36.61
C PHE A 320 -18.40 43.69 -35.74
N ASN A 321 -17.12 43.80 -36.11
CA ASN A 321 -16.03 43.17 -35.36
C ASN A 321 -15.95 43.67 -33.90
N ARG A 322 -16.14 44.98 -33.69
CA ARG A 322 -16.17 45.57 -32.33
C ARG A 322 -17.31 45.00 -31.48
N ASN A 323 -18.48 44.78 -32.06
CA ASN A 323 -19.62 44.20 -31.35
C ASN A 323 -19.39 42.72 -31.02
N ILE A 324 -18.76 41.95 -31.91
CA ILE A 324 -18.39 40.56 -31.64
C ILE A 324 -17.36 40.47 -30.50
N ASP A 325 -16.39 41.37 -30.44
CA ASP A 325 -15.42 41.39 -29.34
C ASP A 325 -16.04 41.80 -28.00
N LEU A 326 -17.05 42.68 -28.02
CA LEU A 326 -17.85 42.98 -26.83
C LEU A 326 -18.63 41.75 -26.36
N LEU A 327 -19.30 41.03 -27.27
CA LEU A 327 -20.00 39.79 -26.96
C LEU A 327 -19.06 38.73 -26.38
N ARG A 328 -17.87 38.54 -26.97
CA ARG A 328 -16.84 37.61 -26.45
C ARG A 328 -16.43 37.94 -25.02
N LYS A 329 -16.24 39.23 -24.70
CA LYS A 329 -15.89 39.66 -23.33
C LYS A 329 -17.03 39.40 -22.36
N GLU A 330 -18.26 39.67 -22.76
CA GLU A 330 -19.45 39.44 -21.93
C GLU A 330 -19.69 37.95 -21.65
N PHE A 331 -19.55 37.09 -22.67
CA PHE A 331 -19.65 35.63 -22.47
C PHE A 331 -18.57 35.11 -21.52
N ARG A 332 -17.33 35.58 -21.67
CA ARG A 332 -16.24 35.19 -20.75
C ARG A 332 -16.48 35.68 -19.33
N ARG A 333 -16.97 36.91 -19.15
CA ARG A 333 -17.27 37.46 -17.82
C ARG A 333 -18.32 36.60 -17.11
N GLU A 334 -19.41 36.28 -17.80
CA GLU A 334 -20.48 35.46 -17.23
C GLU A 334 -20.02 34.04 -16.88
N VAL A 335 -19.17 33.44 -17.72
CA VAL A 335 -18.58 32.13 -17.39
C VAL A 335 -17.70 32.22 -16.14
N ILE A 336 -16.93 33.29 -15.96
CA ILE A 336 -16.11 33.53 -14.75
C ILE A 336 -16.97 33.77 -13.51
N GLU A 337 -18.12 34.43 -13.67
CA GLU A 337 -19.08 34.71 -12.59
C GLU A 337 -19.99 33.51 -12.28
N SER A 338 -20.00 32.48 -13.13
CA SER A 338 -20.79 31.27 -12.95
C SER A 338 -20.04 30.19 -12.16
N ASP A 339 -20.75 29.12 -11.79
CA ASP A 339 -20.21 27.96 -11.06
C ASP A 339 -19.47 26.96 -11.98
N ALA A 340 -19.27 27.30 -13.26
CA ALA A 340 -18.74 26.37 -14.25
C ALA A 340 -17.31 25.88 -13.95
N PHE A 341 -16.48 26.71 -13.30
CA PHE A 341 -15.14 26.31 -12.83
C PHE A 341 -15.22 25.31 -11.66
N ASP A 342 -16.14 25.52 -10.73
CA ASP A 342 -16.32 24.63 -9.59
C ASP A 342 -16.98 23.31 -10.00
N GLN A 343 -17.91 23.34 -10.95
CA GLN A 343 -18.46 22.13 -11.56
C GLN A 343 -17.37 21.31 -12.26
N ALA A 344 -16.43 21.95 -12.97
CA ALA A 344 -15.30 21.25 -13.58
C ALA A 344 -14.41 20.57 -12.52
N LYS A 345 -14.18 21.21 -11.36
CA LYS A 345 -13.48 20.60 -10.22
C LYS A 345 -14.24 19.41 -9.64
N SER A 346 -15.56 19.54 -9.42
CA SER A 346 -16.39 18.45 -8.90
C SER A 346 -16.35 17.23 -9.82
N ARG A 347 -16.51 17.44 -11.14
CA ARG A 347 -16.43 16.36 -12.13
C ARG A 347 -15.06 15.69 -12.15
N ALA A 348 -13.98 16.47 -12.09
CA ALA A 348 -12.64 15.91 -12.00
C ALA A 348 -12.46 15.09 -10.71
N TYR A 349 -12.94 15.59 -9.57
CA TYR A 349 -12.91 14.87 -8.30
C TYR A 349 -13.66 13.53 -8.37
N GLU A 350 -14.91 13.54 -8.81
CA GLU A 350 -15.75 12.34 -8.94
C GLU A 350 -15.12 11.32 -9.90
N LEU A 351 -14.52 11.79 -10.98
CA LEU A 351 -13.81 10.94 -11.93
C LEU A 351 -12.59 10.28 -11.28
N MET A 352 -11.79 11.05 -10.52
CA MET A 352 -10.63 10.53 -9.80
C MET A 352 -11.05 9.53 -8.73
N GLU A 353 -12.10 9.83 -7.98
CA GLU A 353 -12.65 8.91 -6.98
C GLU A 353 -13.10 7.60 -7.64
N THR A 354 -13.80 7.67 -8.77
CA THR A 354 -14.28 6.49 -9.49
C THR A 354 -13.13 5.63 -10.04
N MET A 355 -12.09 6.27 -10.59
CA MET A 355 -10.99 5.56 -11.25
C MET A 355 -9.96 5.03 -10.26
N LEU A 356 -9.60 5.82 -9.25
CA LEU A 356 -8.44 5.54 -8.41
C LEU A 356 -8.81 4.87 -7.09
N THR A 357 -10.02 5.05 -6.56
CA THR A 357 -10.42 4.39 -5.31
C THR A 357 -10.26 2.88 -5.37
N PRO A 358 -10.70 2.15 -6.42
CA PRO A 358 -10.50 0.71 -6.51
C PRO A 358 -9.01 0.32 -6.43
N LEU A 359 -8.13 1.06 -7.11
CA LEU A 359 -6.69 0.82 -7.07
C LEU A 359 -6.11 1.09 -5.68
N ILE A 360 -6.51 2.20 -5.07
CA ILE A 360 -6.02 2.61 -3.76
C ILE A 360 -6.43 1.60 -2.69
N THR A 361 -7.67 1.11 -2.76
CA THR A 361 -8.14 0.05 -1.84
C THR A 361 -7.46 -1.29 -2.05
N SER A 362 -6.90 -1.54 -3.25
CA SER A 362 -6.13 -2.76 -3.54
C SER A 362 -4.71 -2.73 -2.96
N LEU A 363 -4.12 -1.53 -2.77
CA LEU A 363 -2.82 -1.36 -2.11
C LEU A 363 -2.91 -1.78 -0.63
N ASP A 364 -3.80 -1.13 0.11
CA ASP A 364 -4.16 -1.44 1.50
C ASP A 364 -5.43 -0.65 1.86
N LYS A 365 -6.28 -1.21 2.72
CA LYS A 365 -7.55 -0.58 3.12
C LYS A 365 -7.38 0.74 3.86
N GLY A 366 -6.17 1.04 4.34
CA GLY A 366 -5.87 2.28 5.04
C GLY A 366 -5.50 3.45 4.14
N TYR A 367 -5.33 3.26 2.83
CA TYR A 367 -5.01 4.39 1.95
C TYR A 367 -6.24 5.24 1.61
N VAL A 368 -6.03 6.55 1.58
CA VAL A 368 -7.05 7.55 1.24
C VAL A 368 -6.63 8.35 0.00
N LEU A 369 -7.57 8.57 -0.92
CA LEU A 369 -7.39 9.47 -2.05
C LEU A 369 -7.54 10.93 -1.61
N ARG A 370 -6.63 11.79 -2.05
CA ARG A 370 -6.75 13.24 -1.93
C ARG A 370 -6.55 13.89 -3.28
N VAL A 371 -7.50 14.71 -3.71
CA VAL A 371 -7.39 15.50 -4.95
C VAL A 371 -7.13 16.95 -4.58
N LYS A 372 -6.12 17.56 -5.19
CA LYS A 372 -5.72 18.96 -4.96
C LYS A 372 -5.73 19.73 -6.27
N PHE A 373 -6.11 21.00 -6.19
CA PHE A 373 -6.07 21.92 -7.34
C PHE A 373 -5.08 23.04 -7.05
N VAL A 374 -4.05 23.20 -7.89
CA VAL A 374 -2.98 24.17 -7.69
C VAL A 374 -2.91 25.20 -8.79
N GLU A 375 -2.57 26.43 -8.43
CA GLU A 375 -2.13 27.39 -9.43
C GLU A 375 -0.74 26.99 -9.96
N PRO A 376 -0.49 27.05 -11.28
CA PRO A 376 0.79 26.64 -11.86
C PRO A 376 2.02 27.35 -11.24
N GLN A 377 1.85 28.62 -10.84
CA GLN A 377 2.92 29.42 -10.23
C GLN A 377 3.18 29.03 -8.77
N ALA A 378 2.15 28.66 -8.00
CA ALA A 378 2.31 28.24 -6.60
C ALA A 378 3.13 26.95 -6.45
N TYR A 379 3.06 26.06 -7.46
CA TYR A 379 3.84 24.83 -7.50
C TYR A 379 5.33 25.05 -7.78
N LEU A 380 5.66 25.93 -8.75
CA LEU A 380 7.06 26.30 -9.04
C LEU A 380 7.73 26.98 -7.85
N ASP A 381 6.95 27.68 -7.02
CA ASP A 381 7.42 28.40 -5.84
C ASP A 381 7.36 27.58 -4.53
N GLY A 382 6.91 26.31 -4.58
CA GLY A 382 6.82 25.43 -3.40
C GLY A 382 5.81 25.89 -2.33
N LYS A 383 4.80 26.68 -2.70
CA LYS A 383 3.77 27.18 -1.76
C LYS A 383 2.70 26.11 -1.49
N PRO A 384 2.16 26.03 -0.27
CA PRO A 384 1.09 25.09 0.05
C PRO A 384 -0.17 25.41 -0.77
N ALA A 385 -0.67 24.40 -1.47
CA ALA A 385 -1.92 24.42 -2.22
C ALA A 385 -3.13 24.71 -1.31
N ASP A 386 -4.11 25.46 -1.82
CA ASP A 386 -5.44 25.55 -1.20
C ASP A 386 -6.10 24.16 -1.21
N ASP A 387 -6.36 23.62 -0.02
CA ASP A 387 -7.16 22.41 0.16
C ASP A 387 -8.63 22.80 0.10
N PRO A 388 -9.39 22.43 -0.95
CA PRO A 388 -10.81 22.79 -1.05
C PRO A 388 -11.67 22.11 0.02
N PHE A 389 -11.14 21.11 0.73
CA PHE A 389 -11.85 20.39 1.79
C PHE A 389 -10.93 20.16 2.99
N PRO A 390 -10.68 21.19 3.81
CA PRO A 390 -9.90 21.04 5.02
C PRO A 390 -10.72 20.29 6.07
N ASN A 391 -10.58 18.96 6.12
CA ASN A 391 -10.95 18.13 7.28
C ASN A 391 -10.05 16.89 7.36
#